data_AF-A0A954KT87-F1
#
_entry.id   AF-A0A954KT87-F1
#
_cell.length_a   1.000
_cell.length_b   1.000
_cell.length_c   1.000
_cell.angle_alpha   90.00
_cell.angle_beta   90.00
_cell.angle_gamma   90.00
#
_symmetry.space_group_name_H-M   'P 1'
#
loop_
_entity.id
_entity.type
_entity.pdbx_description
1 polymer ?
#
loop_
_entity_poly.entity_id
_entity_poly.type
_entity_poly.pdbx_seq_one_letter_code
_entity_poly.pdbx_strand_id
1 'polypeptide(L)'
;AVYGAGNGQTLQTVISQPEKYKVKTISGDKTPGQPIHNKIIKFEQISSSHFCVSCHQVAVYPGIKLEVVWEQYRASPAAKEGISCQDCHMGKVAGKHCGYERAPSAIVNELPINPQRKHSNHIFFGPGASIAHPGIFPMNPKADRWTMSEWLLFDWRGGWGTDEFEDALADGKIKAAFPKVWEFADDRYDARDIITENQRKLAIKNKTRHALMENASQLLGPFFDSDLASGSDLKFHYLVKNQSNGHNMPSGSLGAQPQIWLNVALTGPDGCPIWESGYVDGNGDLADLHSLEVAAGAIPHDDQLFNLQTKFLITHVKGPDREFYLPINMDIDQLPFIRPSGFPITTMNHPPFIRMEGHSIPPLGERNAKYKVPGKYLKKKGRYRLSVRMRSRSEPIYFMRFCGATPEMERAMNDSIVDFHEYAVDFYVR
;
A
#
# COMPACT_ATOMS: atom_id res chain seq x y z
N ALA A 1 -29.76 -18.43 -1.10
CA ALA A 1 -28.63 -19.38 -1.18
C ALA A 1 -27.33 -18.58 -1.05
N VAL A 2 -26.22 -19.20 -0.66
CA VAL A 2 -24.91 -18.53 -0.52
C VAL A 2 -23.90 -19.22 -1.44
N TYR A 3 -23.03 -18.46 -2.10
CA TYR A 3 -21.97 -19.00 -2.94
C TYR A 3 -20.67 -19.17 -2.15
N GLY A 4 -19.90 -20.22 -2.44
CA GLY A 4 -18.58 -20.39 -1.80
C GLY A 4 -17.81 -21.61 -2.29
N ALA A 5 -16.63 -21.84 -1.71
CA ALA A 5 -15.76 -22.96 -2.10
C ALA A 5 -16.27 -24.35 -1.65
N GLY A 6 -17.19 -24.39 -0.67
CA GLY A 6 -17.69 -25.64 -0.10
C GLY A 6 -18.87 -26.24 -0.89
N ASN A 7 -19.07 -27.56 -0.74
CA ASN A 7 -20.17 -28.30 -1.36
C ASN A 7 -21.48 -28.28 -0.54
N GLY A 8 -21.48 -27.66 0.65
CA GLY A 8 -22.66 -27.51 1.50
C GLY A 8 -23.08 -28.74 2.31
N GLN A 9 -22.30 -29.83 2.32
CA GLN A 9 -22.63 -31.04 3.08
C GLN A 9 -22.85 -30.76 4.58
N THR A 10 -21.97 -29.99 5.21
CA THR A 10 -22.10 -29.65 6.64
C THR A 10 -23.36 -28.82 6.93
N LEU A 11 -23.78 -27.96 6.00
CA LEU A 11 -25.02 -27.19 6.16
C LEU A 11 -26.24 -28.12 6.18
N GLN A 12 -26.25 -29.19 5.38
CA GLN A 12 -27.35 -30.16 5.41
C GLN A 12 -27.48 -30.86 6.77
N THR A 13 -26.36 -31.14 7.44
CA THR A 13 -26.36 -31.69 8.81
C THR A 13 -26.93 -30.71 9.83
N VAL A 14 -26.69 -29.41 9.65
CA VAL A 14 -27.25 -28.37 10.54
C VAL A 14 -28.76 -28.22 10.30
N ILE A 15 -29.17 -28.19 9.03
CA ILE A 15 -30.58 -28.07 8.62
C ILE A 15 -31.42 -29.28 9.06
N SER A 16 -30.84 -30.49 9.13
CA SER A 16 -31.56 -31.67 9.60
C SER A 16 -31.75 -31.74 11.12
N GLN A 17 -31.12 -30.83 11.88
CA GLN A 17 -31.23 -30.77 13.35
C GLN A 17 -31.49 -29.32 13.82
N PRO A 18 -32.56 -28.65 13.35
CA PRO A 18 -32.76 -27.22 13.56
C PRO A 18 -32.93 -26.84 15.04
N GLU A 19 -33.56 -27.69 15.85
CA GLU A 19 -33.72 -27.47 17.29
C GLU A 19 -32.39 -27.49 18.05
N LYS A 20 -31.52 -28.47 17.75
CA LYS A 20 -30.19 -28.60 18.37
C LYS A 20 -29.32 -27.37 18.11
N TYR A 21 -29.34 -26.87 16.88
CA TYR A 21 -28.55 -25.72 16.46
C TYR A 21 -29.30 -24.38 16.64
N LYS A 22 -30.56 -24.41 17.10
CA LYS A 22 -31.44 -23.22 17.21
C LYS A 22 -31.45 -22.36 15.95
N VAL A 23 -31.61 -23.00 14.78
CA VAL A 23 -31.65 -22.32 13.47
C VAL A 23 -33.03 -22.39 12.84
N LYS A 24 -33.36 -21.36 12.06
CA LYS A 24 -34.62 -21.27 11.31
C LYS A 24 -34.34 -21.38 9.82
N THR A 25 -34.99 -22.34 9.19
CA THR A 25 -34.85 -22.65 7.76
C THR A 25 -36.05 -22.15 6.96
N ILE A 26 -37.14 -21.73 7.60
CA ILE A 26 -38.33 -21.21 6.94
C ILE A 26 -38.42 -19.70 7.13
N SER A 27 -38.62 -18.97 6.02
CA SER A 27 -38.82 -17.52 6.06
C SER A 27 -40.13 -17.18 6.77
N GLY A 28 -40.12 -16.21 7.68
CA GLY A 28 -41.30 -15.80 8.44
C GLY A 28 -41.60 -16.65 9.68
N ASP A 29 -40.77 -17.65 10.00
CA ASP A 29 -40.89 -18.44 11.22
C ASP A 29 -40.64 -17.57 12.47
N LYS A 30 -41.64 -17.54 13.36
CA LYS A 30 -41.66 -16.75 14.62
C LYS A 30 -41.11 -17.50 15.83
N THR A 31 -40.75 -18.77 15.70
CA THR A 31 -40.14 -19.53 16.79
C THR A 31 -38.75 -18.97 17.16
N PRO A 32 -38.24 -19.24 18.38
CA PRO A 32 -36.88 -18.83 18.76
C PRO A 32 -35.80 -19.51 17.90
N GLY A 33 -34.86 -18.73 17.35
CA GLY A 33 -33.74 -19.26 16.58
C GLY A 33 -33.16 -18.26 15.57
N GLN A 34 -31.96 -18.52 15.08
CA GLN A 34 -31.27 -17.68 14.11
C GLN A 34 -31.71 -18.03 12.67
N PRO A 35 -32.19 -17.08 11.85
CA PRO A 35 -32.47 -17.32 10.43
C PRO A 35 -31.18 -17.67 9.66
N ILE A 36 -31.23 -18.70 8.81
CA ILE A 36 -30.09 -19.09 7.97
C ILE A 36 -30.49 -19.29 6.50
N HIS A 37 -29.48 -19.24 5.62
CA HIS A 37 -29.64 -19.66 4.24
C HIS A 37 -29.64 -21.20 4.14
N ASN A 38 -30.56 -21.78 3.37
CA ASN A 38 -30.72 -23.25 3.30
C ASN A 38 -29.85 -23.95 2.24
N LYS A 39 -29.16 -23.19 1.40
CA LYS A 39 -28.45 -23.74 0.24
C LYS A 39 -27.11 -23.05 0.06
N ILE A 40 -26.07 -23.86 -0.11
CA ILE A 40 -24.76 -23.43 -0.59
C ILE A 40 -24.61 -23.85 -2.05
N ILE A 41 -24.14 -22.93 -2.88
CA ILE A 41 -23.81 -23.19 -4.28
C ILE A 41 -22.28 -23.14 -4.40
N LYS A 42 -21.67 -24.25 -4.82
CA LYS A 42 -20.22 -24.33 -5.01
C LYS A 42 -19.82 -23.41 -6.17
N PHE A 43 -18.95 -22.45 -5.90
CA PHE A 43 -18.34 -21.60 -6.91
C PHE A 43 -16.86 -21.96 -7.02
N GLU A 44 -16.49 -22.67 -8.08
CA GLU A 44 -15.15 -23.27 -8.18
C GLU A 44 -14.05 -22.22 -8.35
N GLN A 45 -14.32 -21.17 -9.12
CA GLN A 45 -13.34 -20.13 -9.44
C GLN A 45 -12.80 -19.42 -8.19
N ILE A 46 -13.60 -19.27 -7.12
CA ILE A 46 -13.19 -18.59 -5.88
C ILE A 46 -11.98 -19.24 -5.20
N SER A 47 -11.72 -20.53 -5.48
CA SER A 47 -10.58 -21.28 -4.96
C SER A 47 -9.35 -21.23 -5.87
N SER A 48 -9.41 -20.51 -7.00
CA SER A 48 -8.36 -20.40 -8.01
C SER A 48 -7.86 -18.97 -8.14
N SER A 49 -6.59 -18.80 -8.49
CA SER A 49 -6.03 -17.48 -8.83
C SER A 49 -6.80 -16.77 -9.96
N HIS A 50 -7.53 -17.51 -10.81
CA HIS A 50 -8.41 -16.93 -11.85
C HIS A 50 -9.49 -16.00 -11.30
N PHE A 51 -9.88 -16.13 -10.03
CA PHE A 51 -10.82 -15.22 -9.39
C PHE A 51 -10.26 -13.80 -9.25
N CYS A 52 -8.94 -13.66 -9.11
CA CYS A 52 -8.27 -12.38 -8.91
C CYS A 52 -8.08 -11.60 -10.23
N VAL A 53 -8.13 -12.28 -11.37
CA VAL A 53 -7.71 -11.75 -12.68
C VAL A 53 -8.56 -10.59 -13.17
N SER A 54 -9.87 -10.61 -12.90
CA SER A 54 -10.78 -9.56 -13.36
C SER A 54 -10.42 -8.17 -12.82
N CYS A 55 -9.72 -8.12 -11.67
CA CYS A 55 -9.31 -6.89 -11.03
C CYS A 55 -7.80 -6.69 -11.01
N HIS A 56 -7.00 -7.77 -11.01
CA HIS A 56 -5.53 -7.72 -10.95
C HIS A 56 -4.84 -7.92 -12.31
N GLN A 57 -5.58 -7.70 -13.40
CA GLN A 57 -5.08 -7.59 -14.76
C GLN A 57 -5.92 -6.56 -15.51
N VAL A 58 -5.50 -5.30 -15.48
CA VAL A 58 -6.27 -4.17 -16.02
C VAL A 58 -5.50 -3.53 -17.16
N ALA A 59 -6.14 -3.44 -18.32
CA ALA A 59 -5.71 -2.60 -19.41
C ALA A 59 -6.75 -1.51 -19.62
N VAL A 60 -6.32 -0.25 -19.58
CA VAL A 60 -7.18 0.86 -19.98
C VAL A 60 -7.15 0.99 -21.49
N TYR A 61 -8.20 1.58 -22.03
CA TYR A 61 -8.18 2.04 -23.40
C TYR A 61 -7.02 3.05 -23.58
N PRO A 62 -6.18 2.94 -24.63
CA PRO A 62 -6.29 2.08 -25.81
C PRO A 62 -5.34 0.87 -25.73
N GLY A 63 -5.46 0.02 -24.72
CA GLY A 63 -4.62 -1.18 -24.52
C GLY A 63 -3.38 -0.98 -23.65
N ILE A 64 -3.28 0.13 -22.91
CA ILE A 64 -2.19 0.35 -21.96
C ILE A 64 -2.48 -0.48 -20.73
N LYS A 65 -1.61 -1.45 -20.42
CA LYS A 65 -1.76 -2.32 -19.27
C LYS A 65 -1.33 -1.61 -17.98
N LEU A 66 -2.27 -0.97 -17.30
CA LEU A 66 -2.00 -0.34 -16.01
C LEU A 66 -1.74 -1.37 -14.92
N GLU A 67 -2.35 -2.56 -14.97
CA GLU A 67 -2.10 -3.60 -13.98
C GLU A 67 -1.82 -4.92 -14.67
N VAL A 68 -0.65 -5.50 -14.39
CA VAL A 68 -0.14 -6.71 -15.08
C VAL A 68 0.23 -7.85 -14.12
N VAL A 69 -0.35 -7.85 -12.92
CA VAL A 69 0.00 -8.82 -11.86
C VAL A 69 -0.24 -10.25 -12.33
N TRP A 70 -1.35 -10.50 -13.03
CA TRP A 70 -1.66 -11.84 -13.53
C TRP A 70 -0.64 -12.34 -14.54
N GLU A 71 -0.22 -11.52 -15.50
CA GLU A 71 0.81 -11.90 -16.47
C GLU A 71 2.15 -12.18 -15.78
N GLN A 72 2.54 -11.34 -14.82
CA GLN A 72 3.73 -11.58 -14.00
C GLN A 72 3.62 -12.91 -13.23
N TYR A 73 2.46 -13.18 -12.63
CA TYR A 73 2.19 -14.43 -11.93
C TYR A 73 2.27 -15.63 -12.84
N ARG A 74 1.63 -15.62 -14.00
CA ARG A 74 1.69 -16.74 -14.95
C ARG A 74 3.11 -17.06 -15.41
N ALA A 75 4.00 -16.07 -15.46
CA ALA A 75 5.41 -16.24 -15.81
C ALA A 75 6.30 -16.64 -14.60
N SER A 76 5.77 -16.58 -13.38
CA SER A 76 6.51 -16.74 -12.13
C SER A 76 6.80 -18.20 -11.76
N PRO A 77 7.80 -18.47 -10.90
CA PRO A 77 7.99 -19.78 -10.28
C PRO A 77 6.75 -20.27 -9.51
N ALA A 78 6.06 -19.40 -8.77
CA ALA A 78 4.88 -19.78 -7.99
C ALA A 78 3.78 -20.43 -8.85
N ALA A 79 3.52 -19.88 -10.04
CA ALA A 79 2.53 -20.46 -10.96
C ALA A 79 2.95 -21.84 -11.47
N LYS A 80 4.25 -22.05 -11.74
CA LYS A 80 4.78 -23.36 -12.15
C LYS A 80 4.67 -24.40 -11.04
N GLU A 81 4.80 -23.97 -9.79
CA GLU A 81 4.65 -24.81 -8.59
C GLU A 81 3.20 -25.01 -8.14
N GLY A 82 2.23 -24.37 -8.81
CA GLY A 82 0.81 -24.45 -8.46
C GLY A 82 0.41 -23.66 -7.20
N ILE A 83 1.27 -22.75 -6.73
CA ILE A 83 1.00 -21.88 -5.58
C ILE A 83 0.04 -20.77 -6.01
N SER A 84 -1.14 -20.70 -5.41
CA SER A 84 -2.18 -19.74 -5.80
C SER A 84 -1.98 -18.36 -5.17
N CYS A 85 -2.64 -17.34 -5.71
CA CYS A 85 -2.66 -15.99 -5.10
C CYS A 85 -3.17 -16.05 -3.65
N GLN A 86 -4.19 -16.88 -3.40
CA GLN A 86 -4.80 -17.07 -2.08
C GLN A 86 -3.79 -17.63 -1.06
N ASP A 87 -2.83 -18.45 -1.49
CA ASP A 87 -1.88 -19.10 -0.59
C ASP A 87 -0.91 -18.13 0.09
N CYS A 88 -0.60 -17.01 -0.58
CA CYS A 88 0.24 -15.94 -0.02
C CYS A 88 -0.58 -14.75 0.52
N HIS A 89 -1.67 -14.37 -0.16
CA HIS A 89 -2.45 -13.17 0.19
C HIS A 89 -3.56 -13.42 1.21
N MET A 90 -4.03 -14.67 1.34
CA MET A 90 -5.09 -15.08 2.26
C MET A 90 -4.63 -16.17 3.25
N GLY A 91 -3.32 -16.45 3.28
CA GLY A 91 -2.69 -17.39 4.19
C GLY A 91 -2.57 -16.85 5.61
N LYS A 92 -1.87 -17.59 6.47
CA LYS A 92 -1.62 -17.19 7.87
C LYS A 92 -0.46 -16.20 8.03
N VAL A 93 0.54 -16.25 7.13
CA VAL A 93 1.71 -15.36 7.14
C VAL A 93 1.65 -14.43 5.94
N ALA A 94 1.82 -13.13 6.17
CA ALA A 94 1.74 -12.10 5.14
C ALA A 94 2.77 -12.33 4.01
N GLY A 95 2.28 -12.55 2.78
CA GLY A 95 3.09 -12.67 1.58
C GLY A 95 3.84 -14.00 1.43
N LYS A 96 3.61 -14.98 2.32
CA LYS A 96 4.32 -16.27 2.30
C LYS A 96 3.35 -17.43 2.18
N HIS A 97 3.69 -18.42 1.36
CA HIS A 97 2.98 -19.69 1.25
C HIS A 97 3.27 -20.59 2.47
N CYS A 98 2.73 -20.24 3.64
CA CYS A 98 2.90 -20.99 4.89
C CYS A 98 1.62 -21.72 5.34
N GLY A 99 0.67 -21.91 4.41
CA GLY A 99 -0.64 -22.47 4.68
C GLY A 99 -1.58 -21.49 5.40
N TYR A 100 -2.62 -22.04 6.02
CA TYR A 100 -3.75 -21.30 6.56
C TYR A 100 -3.99 -21.65 8.02
N GLU A 101 -4.62 -20.73 8.75
CA GLU A 101 -5.20 -21.05 10.05
C GLU A 101 -6.33 -22.08 9.90
N ARG A 102 -6.62 -22.81 10.98
CA ARG A 102 -7.77 -23.71 11.05
C ARG A 102 -8.71 -23.25 12.14
N ALA A 103 -10.00 -23.15 11.80
CA ALA A 103 -11.03 -22.70 12.71
C ALA A 103 -12.39 -23.29 12.33
N PRO A 104 -13.38 -23.25 13.25
CA PRO A 104 -14.76 -23.52 12.92
C PRO A 104 -15.25 -22.65 11.77
N SER A 105 -16.09 -23.23 10.91
CA SER A 105 -16.75 -22.49 9.83
C SER A 105 -17.79 -21.50 10.36
N ALA A 106 -18.37 -21.83 11.51
CA ALA A 106 -19.28 -21.01 12.30
C ALA A 106 -19.35 -21.58 13.73
N ILE A 107 -19.80 -20.76 14.67
CA ILE A 107 -20.28 -21.20 15.99
C ILE A 107 -21.78 -20.96 15.99
N VAL A 108 -22.57 -22.03 16.14
CA VAL A 108 -24.03 -21.97 16.07
C VAL A 108 -24.60 -22.63 17.32
N ASN A 109 -25.34 -21.86 18.13
CA ASN A 109 -25.77 -22.28 19.47
C ASN A 109 -24.59 -22.82 20.31
N GLU A 110 -23.48 -22.09 20.34
CA GLU A 110 -22.22 -22.45 21.02
C GLU A 110 -21.53 -23.72 20.50
N LEU A 111 -22.09 -24.39 19.48
CA LEU A 111 -21.50 -25.57 18.87
C LEU A 111 -20.62 -25.18 17.67
N PRO A 112 -19.35 -25.60 17.64
CA PRO A 112 -18.48 -25.35 16.51
C PRO A 112 -18.86 -26.24 15.32
N ILE A 113 -19.08 -25.62 14.17
CA ILE A 113 -19.42 -26.31 12.93
C ILE A 113 -18.15 -26.49 12.09
N ASN A 114 -17.77 -27.74 11.80
CA ASN A 114 -16.57 -28.07 11.04
C ASN A 114 -15.31 -27.38 11.62
N PRO A 115 -14.87 -27.78 12.83
CA PRO A 115 -13.91 -27.04 13.67
C PRO A 115 -12.51 -26.90 13.08
N GLN A 116 -12.14 -27.75 12.11
CA GLN A 116 -10.79 -27.83 11.54
C GLN A 116 -10.74 -27.37 10.08
N ARG A 117 -11.69 -26.50 9.66
CA ARG A 117 -11.74 -25.99 8.29
C ARG A 117 -10.59 -25.02 8.04
N LYS A 118 -10.05 -25.05 6.80
CA LYS A 118 -9.20 -23.97 6.26
C LYS A 118 -9.88 -22.61 6.52
N HIS A 119 -9.21 -21.75 7.26
CA HIS A 119 -9.68 -20.40 7.56
C HIS A 119 -8.82 -19.41 6.77
N SER A 120 -9.41 -18.87 5.71
CA SER A 120 -8.72 -17.90 4.86
C SER A 120 -8.78 -16.52 5.48
N ASN A 121 -7.62 -15.86 5.53
CA ASN A 121 -7.51 -14.49 5.99
C ASN A 121 -8.09 -13.55 4.91
N HIS A 122 -9.06 -12.71 5.30
CA HIS A 122 -9.73 -11.76 4.40
C HIS A 122 -9.21 -10.32 4.57
N ILE A 123 -8.06 -10.14 5.22
CA ILE A 123 -7.32 -8.86 5.18
C ILE A 123 -6.74 -8.61 3.78
N PHE A 124 -6.56 -9.68 2.99
CA PHE A 124 -5.91 -9.70 1.67
C PHE A 124 -4.59 -8.93 1.71
N PHE A 125 -3.51 -9.62 2.12
CA PHE A 125 -2.24 -8.96 2.39
C PHE A 125 -1.78 -8.15 1.18
N GLY A 126 -1.53 -6.86 1.41
CA GLY A 126 -1.11 -5.90 0.42
C GLY A 126 -0.51 -4.68 1.14
N PRO A 127 0.32 -3.87 0.47
CA PRO A 127 1.00 -2.73 1.09
C PRO A 127 0.12 -1.49 1.27
N GLY A 128 -1.10 -1.50 0.71
CA GLY A 128 -2.00 -0.34 0.69
C GLY A 128 -2.43 0.16 2.07
N ALA A 129 -2.50 1.48 2.20
CA ALA A 129 -3.05 2.20 3.35
C ALA A 129 -4.40 2.84 3.00
N SER A 130 -5.21 3.12 4.01
CA SER A 130 -6.37 4.00 3.84
C SER A 130 -5.96 5.44 4.05
N ILE A 131 -6.38 6.32 3.13
CA ILE A 131 -6.35 7.78 3.30
C ILE A 131 -7.73 8.36 3.60
N ALA A 132 -8.74 7.50 3.75
CA ALA A 132 -10.09 7.93 4.09
C ALA A 132 -10.16 8.39 5.55
N HIS A 133 -11.07 9.33 5.82
CA HIS A 133 -11.35 9.81 7.17
C HIS A 133 -11.62 8.62 8.12
N PRO A 134 -11.04 8.58 9.33
CA PRO A 134 -11.13 7.40 10.21
C PRO A 134 -12.54 7.13 10.74
N GLY A 135 -13.43 8.12 10.70
CA GLY A 135 -14.87 7.91 10.96
C GLY A 135 -15.61 7.17 9.83
N ILE A 136 -15.07 7.21 8.60
CA ILE A 136 -15.64 6.54 7.42
C ILE A 136 -15.06 5.14 7.24
N PHE A 137 -13.75 4.97 7.48
CA PHE A 137 -13.07 3.69 7.30
C PHE A 137 -12.08 3.38 8.43
N PRO A 138 -12.01 2.14 8.93
CA PRO A 138 -12.79 0.95 8.52
C PRO A 138 -14.29 1.06 8.79
N MET A 139 -15.09 0.26 8.07
CA MET A 139 -16.54 0.24 8.26
C MET A 139 -16.87 -0.12 9.73
N ASN A 140 -17.66 0.73 10.37
CA ASN A 140 -18.16 0.55 11.72
C ASN A 140 -19.68 0.79 11.72
N PRO A 141 -20.53 -0.19 12.10
CA PRO A 141 -21.98 -0.01 12.10
C PRO A 141 -22.46 1.18 12.95
N LYS A 142 -21.70 1.58 13.98
CA LYS A 142 -22.01 2.77 14.78
C LYS A 142 -21.81 4.07 14.00
N ALA A 143 -20.96 4.06 12.97
CA ALA A 143 -20.67 5.23 12.14
C ALA A 143 -21.84 5.64 11.25
N ASP A 144 -22.79 4.72 11.01
CA ASP A 144 -23.99 4.96 10.19
C ASP A 144 -24.95 5.99 10.82
N ARG A 145 -24.70 6.41 12.08
CA ARG A 145 -25.38 7.54 12.72
C ARG A 145 -25.16 8.86 11.98
N TRP A 146 -24.03 9.01 11.28
CA TRP A 146 -23.69 10.19 10.50
C TRP A 146 -23.39 9.83 9.05
N THR A 147 -23.79 10.70 8.13
CA THR A 147 -23.49 10.58 6.70
C THR A 147 -22.00 10.79 6.44
N MET A 148 -21.52 10.33 5.28
CA MET A 148 -20.12 10.56 4.86
C MET A 148 -19.77 12.05 4.82
N SER A 149 -20.70 12.90 4.37
CA SER A 149 -20.45 14.36 4.31
C SER A 149 -20.29 14.97 5.70
N GLU A 150 -21.05 14.51 6.70
CA GLU A 150 -20.91 14.96 8.08
C GLU A 150 -19.60 14.49 8.70
N TRP A 151 -19.18 13.25 8.43
CA TRP A 151 -17.86 12.76 8.84
C TRP A 151 -16.70 13.59 8.28
N LEU A 152 -16.81 14.07 7.05
CA LEU A 152 -15.78 14.93 6.44
C LEU A 152 -15.69 16.32 7.10
N LEU A 153 -16.69 16.72 7.88
CA LEU A 153 -16.69 17.96 8.66
C LEU A 153 -16.10 17.78 10.07
N PHE A 154 -15.85 16.54 10.51
CA PHE A 154 -15.34 16.26 11.85
C PHE A 154 -13.82 16.44 11.90
N ASP A 155 -13.33 17.41 12.68
CA ASP A 155 -11.89 17.62 12.81
C ASP A 155 -11.27 16.71 13.88
N TRP A 156 -10.99 15.48 13.48
CA TRP A 156 -10.37 14.51 14.38
C TRP A 156 -8.91 14.86 14.75
N ARG A 157 -8.21 15.64 13.92
CA ARG A 157 -6.81 16.05 14.18
C ARG A 157 -6.73 17.24 15.12
N GLY A 158 -7.73 18.13 15.08
CA GLY A 158 -7.89 19.22 16.03
C GLY A 158 -8.26 18.78 17.44
N GLY A 159 -8.49 17.49 17.66
CA GLY A 159 -8.78 16.92 18.98
C GLY A 159 -10.26 16.87 19.34
N TRP A 160 -11.18 17.11 18.41
CA TRP A 160 -12.62 17.11 18.72
C TRP A 160 -13.06 15.82 19.42
N GLY A 161 -13.83 15.95 20.50
CA GLY A 161 -14.29 14.83 21.31
C GLY A 161 -13.22 14.16 22.17
N THR A 162 -12.04 14.75 22.37
CA THR A 162 -11.11 14.34 23.44
C THR A 162 -11.29 15.21 24.68
N ASP A 163 -11.03 14.66 25.86
CA ASP A 163 -11.15 15.40 27.12
C ASP A 163 -10.29 16.68 27.09
N GLU A 164 -9.06 16.60 26.58
CA GLU A 164 -8.17 17.77 26.52
C GLU A 164 -8.74 18.92 25.68
N PHE A 165 -9.45 18.60 24.59
CA PHE A 165 -10.05 19.61 23.72
C PHE A 165 -11.34 20.16 24.31
N GLU A 166 -12.23 19.28 24.77
CA GLU A 166 -13.53 19.66 25.30
C GLU A 166 -13.39 20.44 26.62
N ASP A 167 -12.49 20.04 27.51
CA ASP A 167 -12.16 20.78 28.74
C ASP A 167 -11.58 22.16 28.43
N ALA A 168 -10.65 22.26 27.47
CA ALA A 168 -10.07 23.53 27.07
C ALA A 168 -11.12 24.48 26.46
N LEU A 169 -12.10 23.95 25.74
CA LEU A 169 -13.21 24.71 25.18
C LEU A 169 -14.16 25.19 26.29
N ALA A 170 -14.52 24.31 27.23
CA ALA A 170 -15.37 24.63 28.37
C ALA A 170 -14.73 25.68 29.30
N ASP A 171 -13.42 25.58 29.52
CA ASP A 171 -12.62 26.55 30.28
C ASP A 171 -12.40 27.88 29.54
N GLY A 172 -12.83 27.99 28.28
CA GLY A 172 -12.62 29.19 27.44
C GLY A 172 -11.17 29.44 27.04
N LYS A 173 -10.29 28.45 27.20
CA LYS A 173 -8.87 28.51 26.78
C LYS A 173 -8.73 28.49 25.27
N ILE A 174 -9.65 27.79 24.59
CA ILE A 174 -9.76 27.76 23.14
C ILE A 174 -11.15 28.19 22.70
N LYS A 175 -11.26 28.65 21.45
CA LYS A 175 -12.53 28.96 20.80
C LYS A 175 -12.61 28.17 19.51
N ALA A 176 -13.69 27.45 19.32
CA ALA A 176 -13.96 26.68 18.11
C ALA A 176 -15.40 26.94 17.64
N ALA A 177 -15.61 26.94 16.33
CA ALA A 177 -16.92 26.99 15.71
C ALA A 177 -17.24 25.60 15.15
N PHE A 178 -18.42 25.09 15.48
CA PHE A 178 -18.84 23.75 15.06
C PHE A 178 -19.93 23.83 13.98
N PRO A 179 -19.86 22.97 12.95
CA PRO A 179 -21.02 22.65 12.13
C PRO A 179 -22.16 22.13 13.02
N LYS A 180 -23.40 22.36 12.60
CA LYS A 180 -24.60 21.98 13.38
C LYS A 180 -24.61 20.52 13.86
N VAL A 181 -24.13 19.59 13.03
CA VAL A 181 -24.06 18.16 13.37
C VAL A 181 -23.07 17.84 14.49
N TRP A 182 -22.07 18.71 14.71
CA TRP A 182 -21.02 18.56 15.72
C TRP A 182 -21.12 19.62 16.82
N GLU A 183 -22.28 20.26 16.98
CA GLU A 183 -22.51 21.33 17.96
C GLU A 183 -22.39 20.82 19.40
N PHE A 184 -22.91 19.62 19.67
CA PHE A 184 -22.94 19.03 21.00
C PHE A 184 -21.68 18.20 21.28
N ALA A 185 -21.13 18.35 22.49
CA ALA A 185 -19.94 17.61 22.93
C ALA A 185 -20.17 16.10 22.93
N ASP A 186 -21.35 15.64 23.35
CA ASP A 186 -21.71 14.22 23.39
C ASP A 186 -21.60 13.56 21.99
N ASP A 187 -22.06 14.23 20.93
CA ASP A 187 -21.92 13.72 19.56
C ASP A 187 -20.44 13.65 19.14
N ARG A 188 -19.60 14.60 19.59
CA ARG A 188 -18.17 14.59 19.32
C ARG A 188 -17.45 13.47 20.07
N TYR A 189 -17.82 13.19 21.31
CA TYR A 189 -17.31 12.06 22.07
C TYR A 189 -17.69 10.72 21.43
N ASP A 190 -18.95 10.54 21.07
CA ASP A 190 -19.42 9.33 20.38
C ASP A 190 -18.67 9.11 19.05
N ALA A 191 -18.44 10.19 18.30
CA ALA A 191 -17.65 10.15 17.07
C ALA A 191 -16.17 9.80 17.32
N ARG A 192 -15.57 10.35 18.39
CA ARG A 192 -14.20 10.06 18.80
C ARG A 192 -14.02 8.60 19.19
N ASP A 193 -14.98 7.99 19.86
CA ASP A 193 -14.95 6.57 20.22
C ASP A 193 -14.88 5.67 18.98
N ILE A 194 -15.67 5.98 17.95
CA ILE A 194 -15.65 5.27 16.66
C ILE A 194 -14.31 5.43 15.98
N ILE A 195 -13.80 6.66 15.91
CA ILE A 195 -12.48 6.96 15.32
C ILE A 195 -11.38 6.18 16.04
N THR A 196 -11.44 6.13 17.37
CA THR A 196 -10.45 5.43 18.20
C THR A 196 -10.50 3.91 17.94
N GLU A 197 -11.68 3.32 17.86
CA GLU A 197 -11.85 1.91 17.48
C GLU A 197 -11.29 1.63 16.07
N ASN A 198 -11.59 2.51 15.13
CA ASN A 198 -11.15 2.40 13.74
C ASN A 198 -9.63 2.56 13.60
N GLN A 199 -9.02 3.49 14.33
CA GLN A 199 -7.57 3.66 14.39
C GLN A 199 -6.87 2.42 14.96
N ARG A 200 -7.46 1.74 15.97
CA ARG A 200 -6.92 0.45 16.46
C ARG A 200 -6.91 -0.61 15.35
N LYS A 201 -7.98 -0.70 14.55
CA LYS A 201 -8.05 -1.62 13.39
C LYS A 201 -7.02 -1.26 12.31
N LEU A 202 -6.85 0.03 12.01
CA LEU A 202 -5.83 0.51 11.08
C LEU A 202 -4.41 0.21 11.57
N ALA A 203 -4.14 0.34 12.87
CA ALA A 203 -2.86 -0.03 13.46
C ALA A 203 -2.56 -1.53 13.30
N ILE A 204 -3.56 -2.41 13.42
CA ILE A 204 -3.42 -3.84 13.11
C ILE A 204 -3.08 -4.04 11.63
N LYS A 205 -3.78 -3.37 10.71
CA LYS A 205 -3.46 -3.42 9.28
C LYS A 205 -2.03 -2.93 9.01
N ASN A 206 -1.59 -1.85 9.64
CA ASN A 206 -0.22 -1.33 9.50
C ASN A 206 0.85 -2.35 9.92
N LYS A 207 0.64 -3.08 11.01
CA LYS A 207 1.54 -4.18 11.40
C LYS A 207 1.61 -5.26 10.31
N THR A 208 0.48 -5.62 9.70
CA THR A 208 0.48 -6.61 8.60
C THR A 208 1.11 -6.08 7.32
N ARG A 209 0.99 -4.77 7.02
CA ARG A 209 1.66 -4.11 5.89
C ARG A 209 3.17 -4.15 6.07
N HIS A 210 3.66 -3.77 7.25
CA HIS A 210 5.08 -3.84 7.59
C HIS A 210 5.61 -5.28 7.45
N ALA A 211 4.93 -6.25 8.07
CA ALA A 211 5.32 -7.65 7.99
C ALA A 211 5.33 -8.19 6.54
N LEU A 212 4.41 -7.73 5.69
CA LEU A 212 4.42 -8.06 4.27
C LEU A 212 5.67 -7.50 3.58
N MET A 213 5.99 -6.22 3.77
CA MET A 213 7.16 -5.60 3.14
C MET A 213 8.47 -6.28 3.56
N GLU A 214 8.60 -6.60 4.85
CA GLU A 214 9.71 -7.37 5.41
C GLU A 214 9.80 -8.78 4.81
N ASN A 215 8.68 -9.48 4.67
CA ASN A 215 8.66 -10.84 4.15
C ASN A 215 8.88 -10.93 2.64
N ALA A 216 8.43 -9.92 1.88
CA ALA A 216 8.42 -9.93 0.42
C ALA A 216 9.72 -9.38 -0.18
N SER A 217 10.63 -8.85 0.62
CA SER A 217 11.86 -8.23 0.15
C SER A 217 13.04 -8.51 1.08
N GLN A 218 14.24 -8.22 0.60
CA GLN A 218 15.44 -8.24 1.43
C GLN A 218 16.37 -7.10 1.03
N LEU A 219 17.01 -6.49 2.02
CA LEU A 219 18.06 -5.50 1.83
C LEU A 219 19.37 -6.05 2.40
N LEU A 220 20.44 -6.02 1.61
CA LEU A 220 21.79 -6.43 2.03
C LEU A 220 22.79 -5.30 1.78
N GLY A 221 23.81 -5.20 2.63
CA GLY A 221 24.86 -4.18 2.56
C GLY A 221 24.92 -3.32 3.82
N PRO A 222 25.62 -2.17 3.81
CA PRO A 222 26.31 -1.62 2.64
C PRO A 222 27.52 -2.46 2.25
N PHE A 223 27.75 -2.61 0.95
CA PHE A 223 28.99 -3.14 0.40
C PHE A 223 29.84 -1.96 -0.07
N PHE A 224 31.03 -1.81 0.50
CA PHE A 224 31.93 -0.72 0.16
C PHE A 224 32.75 -1.05 -1.10
N ASP A 225 32.67 -0.17 -2.09
CA ASP A 225 33.35 -0.28 -3.39
C ASP A 225 34.59 0.63 -3.49
N SER A 226 34.92 1.32 -2.39
CA SER A 226 36.08 2.20 -2.27
C SER A 226 36.75 2.06 -0.91
N ASP A 227 37.99 2.55 -0.82
CA ASP A 227 38.69 2.65 0.46
C ASP A 227 37.99 3.62 1.42
N LEU A 228 38.04 3.29 2.71
CA LEU A 228 37.48 4.10 3.81
C LEU A 228 38.53 5.10 4.31
N ALA A 229 38.93 6.03 3.45
CA ALA A 229 40.02 6.97 3.68
C ALA A 229 39.56 8.43 3.74
N SER A 230 40.18 9.21 4.63
CA SER A 230 39.87 10.64 4.79
C SER A 230 40.07 11.41 3.48
N GLY A 231 39.05 12.20 3.10
CA GLY A 231 39.07 13.05 1.91
C GLY A 231 38.81 12.34 0.58
N SER A 232 38.76 11.01 0.55
CA SER A 232 38.41 10.22 -0.65
C SER A 232 36.90 10.08 -0.80
N ASP A 233 36.43 9.99 -2.05
CA ASP A 233 35.03 9.69 -2.33
C ASP A 233 34.66 8.29 -1.81
N LEU A 234 33.59 8.21 -1.02
CA LEU A 234 33.05 6.95 -0.53
C LEU A 234 32.06 6.40 -1.56
N LYS A 235 32.33 5.22 -2.10
CA LYS A 235 31.43 4.48 -3.00
C LYS A 235 30.96 3.21 -2.31
N PHE A 236 29.66 2.96 -2.38
CA PHE A 236 29.06 1.76 -1.80
C PHE A 236 27.73 1.46 -2.49
N HIS A 237 27.22 0.25 -2.25
CA HIS A 237 25.89 -0.12 -2.72
C HIS A 237 25.15 -1.00 -1.72
N TYR A 238 23.84 -1.05 -1.88
CA TYR A 238 22.97 -2.05 -1.26
C TYR A 238 22.38 -2.96 -2.34
N LEU A 239 22.19 -4.24 -2.01
CA LEU A 239 21.49 -5.20 -2.86
C LEU A 239 20.04 -5.33 -2.37
N VAL A 240 19.09 -4.92 -3.21
CA VAL A 240 17.65 -5.03 -2.96
C VAL A 240 17.13 -6.26 -3.69
N LYS A 241 16.53 -7.21 -2.97
CA LYS A 241 16.02 -8.47 -3.52
C LYS A 241 14.50 -8.55 -3.39
N ASN A 242 13.83 -9.04 -4.42
CA ASN A 242 12.45 -9.47 -4.34
C ASN A 242 12.42 -10.91 -3.82
N GLN A 243 11.85 -11.14 -2.64
CA GLN A 243 11.70 -12.49 -2.06
C GLN A 243 10.43 -13.19 -2.55
N SER A 244 9.51 -12.46 -3.18
CA SER A 244 8.32 -13.05 -3.80
C SER A 244 8.74 -13.89 -5.00
N ASN A 245 8.23 -15.12 -5.05
CA ASN A 245 8.31 -15.99 -6.22
C ASN A 245 7.05 -15.87 -7.10
N GLY A 246 6.14 -14.94 -6.81
CA GLY A 246 4.82 -14.85 -7.43
C GLY A 246 4.64 -13.70 -8.42
N HIS A 247 5.24 -12.53 -8.20
CA HIS A 247 5.13 -11.38 -9.11
C HIS A 247 6.25 -10.37 -8.86
N ASN A 248 6.30 -9.29 -9.64
CA ASN A 248 7.32 -8.27 -9.50
C ASN A 248 7.16 -7.45 -8.20
N MET A 249 8.21 -6.75 -7.80
CA MET A 249 8.21 -5.79 -6.68
C MET A 249 8.67 -4.40 -7.15
N PRO A 250 7.81 -3.37 -7.11
CA PRO A 250 6.36 -3.45 -6.89
C PRO A 250 5.62 -4.12 -8.07
N SER A 251 4.35 -4.44 -7.84
CA SER A 251 3.36 -4.84 -8.84
C SER A 251 2.03 -4.13 -8.53
N GLY A 252 0.97 -4.40 -9.31
CA GLY A 252 -0.34 -3.75 -9.18
C GLY A 252 -0.52 -2.66 -10.22
N SER A 253 -1.06 -1.51 -9.81
CA SER A 253 -1.17 -0.32 -10.67
C SER A 253 0.23 0.20 -11.00
N LEU A 254 0.57 0.18 -12.28
CA LEU A 254 1.80 0.59 -12.93
C LEU A 254 1.46 1.76 -13.86
N GLY A 255 2.24 2.84 -13.74
CA GLY A 255 1.94 4.09 -14.44
C GLY A 255 2.00 5.32 -13.55
N ALA A 256 3.05 5.42 -12.72
CA ALA A 256 3.26 6.35 -11.61
C ALA A 256 2.90 5.83 -10.21
N GLN A 257 2.57 4.56 -10.02
CA GLN A 257 2.37 3.94 -8.70
C GLN A 257 2.96 2.52 -8.65
N PRO A 258 3.05 1.93 -7.45
CA PRO A 258 3.32 2.60 -6.18
C PRO A 258 4.79 3.06 -6.11
N GLN A 259 5.15 3.82 -5.07
CA GLN A 259 6.54 4.19 -4.81
C GLN A 259 7.15 3.26 -3.76
N ILE A 260 8.23 2.58 -4.14
CA ILE A 260 9.13 1.86 -3.23
C ILE A 260 10.53 2.37 -3.51
N TRP A 261 11.19 2.94 -2.50
CA TRP A 261 12.49 3.57 -2.67
C TRP A 261 13.39 3.30 -1.47
N LEU A 262 14.69 3.55 -1.65
CA LEU A 262 15.68 3.44 -0.59
C LEU A 262 16.05 4.85 -0.09
N ASN A 263 16.05 5.04 1.22
CA ASN A 263 16.57 6.22 1.88
C ASN A 263 17.84 5.87 2.63
N VAL A 264 18.92 6.61 2.37
CA VAL A 264 20.25 6.39 2.95
C VAL A 264 20.80 7.71 3.46
N ALA A 265 21.22 7.73 4.72
CA ALA A 265 21.82 8.91 5.35
C ALA A 265 23.18 8.60 5.96
N LEU A 266 24.15 9.47 5.73
CA LEU A 266 25.48 9.43 6.35
C LEU A 266 25.53 10.42 7.52
N THR A 267 25.89 9.93 8.69
CA THR A 267 26.16 10.73 9.89
C THR A 267 27.66 10.76 10.17
N GLY A 268 28.19 11.95 10.41
CA GLY A 268 29.60 12.19 10.71
C GLY A 268 30.01 11.81 12.15
N PRO A 269 31.30 11.90 12.48
CA PRO A 269 31.82 11.53 13.81
C PRO A 269 31.35 12.41 14.97
N ASP A 270 30.75 13.57 14.68
CA ASP A 270 30.12 14.48 15.63
C ASP A 270 28.63 14.16 15.88
N GLY A 271 28.07 13.19 15.17
CA GLY A 271 26.65 12.84 15.26
C GLY A 271 25.75 13.68 14.36
N CYS A 272 26.29 14.53 13.48
CA CYS A 272 25.50 15.33 12.54
C CYS A 272 25.28 14.59 11.20
N PRO A 273 24.07 14.63 10.62
CA PRO A 273 23.86 14.16 9.25
C PRO A 273 24.59 15.08 8.27
N ILE A 274 25.34 14.49 7.34
CA ILE A 274 26.22 15.22 6.39
C ILE A 274 25.92 14.91 4.93
N TRP A 275 25.14 13.88 4.65
CA TRP A 275 24.70 13.51 3.31
C TRP A 275 23.47 12.61 3.40
N GLU A 276 22.54 12.73 2.45
CA GLU A 276 21.34 11.91 2.36
C GLU A 276 20.90 11.75 0.90
N SER A 277 20.32 10.58 0.58
CA SER A 277 19.59 10.29 -0.67
C SER A 277 18.28 9.57 -0.34
N GLY A 278 17.27 9.69 -1.20
CA GLY A 278 15.93 9.14 -0.99
C GLY A 278 15.07 9.91 0.01
N TYR A 279 15.40 11.18 0.25
CA TYR A 279 14.61 12.09 1.07
C TYR A 279 13.38 12.62 0.30
N VAL A 280 12.45 13.20 1.04
CA VAL A 280 11.28 13.88 0.47
C VAL A 280 11.38 15.40 0.72
N ASP A 281 10.84 16.18 -0.20
CA ASP A 281 10.76 17.65 -0.10
C ASP A 281 9.70 18.11 0.91
N GLY A 282 9.55 19.43 1.10
CA GLY A 282 8.55 20.00 2.02
C GLY A 282 7.09 19.71 1.65
N ASN A 283 6.82 19.28 0.40
CA ASN A 283 5.50 18.83 -0.05
C ASN A 283 5.33 17.30 0.07
N GLY A 284 6.39 16.59 0.48
CA GLY A 284 6.39 15.14 0.57
C GLY A 284 6.70 14.44 -0.76
N ASP A 285 7.15 15.12 -1.81
CA ASP A 285 7.60 14.44 -3.03
C ASP A 285 9.06 14.01 -2.95
N LEU A 286 9.42 12.92 -3.63
CA LEU A 286 10.84 12.57 -3.80
C LEU A 286 11.53 13.71 -4.54
N ALA A 287 12.79 14.00 -4.22
CA ALA A 287 13.59 15.03 -4.90
C ALA A 287 13.99 14.63 -6.34
N ASP A 288 13.02 14.15 -7.13
CA ASP A 288 13.11 13.80 -8.54
C ASP A 288 12.52 14.93 -9.43
N LEU A 289 12.32 14.64 -10.72
CA LEU A 289 11.77 15.59 -11.70
C LEU A 289 10.34 16.07 -11.41
N HIS A 290 9.62 15.45 -10.46
CA HIS A 290 8.27 15.85 -10.07
C HIS A 290 8.21 16.69 -8.79
N SER A 291 9.32 16.85 -8.07
CA SER A 291 9.38 17.76 -6.91
C SER A 291 9.20 19.21 -7.35
N LEU A 292 8.28 19.91 -6.69
CA LEU A 292 8.11 21.35 -6.92
C LEU A 292 9.29 22.16 -6.39
N GLU A 293 9.93 21.72 -5.32
CA GLU A 293 11.08 22.41 -4.73
C GLU A 293 12.34 22.25 -5.58
N VAL A 294 12.54 21.08 -6.20
CA VAL A 294 13.58 20.87 -7.22
C VAL A 294 13.31 21.77 -8.43
N ALA A 295 12.07 21.80 -8.94
CA ALA A 295 11.70 22.65 -10.06
C ALA A 295 11.89 24.15 -9.78
N ALA A 296 11.69 24.57 -8.52
CA ALA A 296 11.92 25.94 -8.05
C ALA A 296 13.41 26.26 -7.77
N GLY A 297 14.31 25.26 -7.79
CA GLY A 297 15.71 25.42 -7.41
C GLY A 297 15.93 25.63 -5.91
N ALA A 298 14.93 25.34 -5.08
CA ALA A 298 15.01 25.46 -3.62
C ALA A 298 15.84 24.33 -2.99
N ILE A 299 15.80 23.13 -3.59
CA ILE A 299 16.60 21.98 -3.22
C ILE A 299 17.27 21.37 -4.47
N PRO A 300 18.42 20.69 -4.34
CA PRO A 300 19.05 19.98 -5.45
C PRO A 300 18.27 18.71 -5.82
N HIS A 301 18.28 18.35 -7.10
CA HIS A 301 17.81 17.05 -7.56
C HIS A 301 18.65 15.91 -6.94
N ASP A 302 18.01 14.81 -6.53
CA ASP A 302 18.69 13.61 -6.05
C ASP A 302 19.05 12.68 -7.22
N ASP A 303 20.23 12.92 -7.80
CA ASP A 303 20.77 12.12 -8.91
C ASP A 303 21.04 10.64 -8.56
N GLN A 304 21.00 10.27 -7.28
CA GLN A 304 21.28 8.92 -6.80
C GLN A 304 20.04 8.22 -6.22
N LEU A 305 18.86 8.79 -6.42
CA LEU A 305 17.60 8.23 -5.97
C LEU A 305 17.38 6.81 -6.54
N PHE A 306 17.34 5.83 -5.65
CA PHE A 306 16.90 4.48 -5.99
C PHE A 306 15.39 4.35 -5.76
N ASN A 307 14.62 4.33 -6.84
CA ASN A 307 13.16 4.21 -6.82
C ASN A 307 12.72 3.10 -7.78
N LEU A 308 11.78 2.25 -7.36
CA LEU A 308 11.22 1.15 -8.14
C LEU A 308 9.87 1.49 -8.81
N GLN A 309 9.43 2.74 -8.68
CA GLN A 309 8.20 3.23 -9.30
C GLN A 309 8.28 3.14 -10.82
N THR A 310 7.29 2.47 -11.43
CA THR A 310 7.15 2.47 -12.89
C THR A 310 6.62 3.81 -13.36
N LYS A 311 7.25 4.41 -14.37
CA LYS A 311 6.88 5.71 -14.94
C LYS A 311 6.29 5.54 -16.33
N PHE A 312 5.40 6.45 -16.75
CA PHE A 312 5.11 6.56 -18.19
C PHE A 312 6.21 7.37 -18.86
N LEU A 313 6.56 6.98 -20.07
CA LEU A 313 7.39 7.73 -20.98
C LEU A 313 6.54 8.17 -22.17
N ILE A 314 6.47 9.47 -22.41
CA ILE A 314 5.83 10.05 -23.59
C ILE A 314 6.90 10.48 -24.59
N THR A 315 6.68 10.15 -25.86
CA THR A 315 7.56 10.57 -26.96
C THR A 315 7.05 11.87 -27.55
N HIS A 316 7.86 12.93 -27.42
CA HIS A 316 7.51 14.27 -27.86
C HIS A 316 7.64 14.43 -29.39
N VAL A 317 6.97 15.46 -29.95
CA VAL A 317 7.15 15.86 -31.36
C VAL A 317 8.58 16.40 -31.59
N LYS A 318 9.16 17.04 -30.57
CA LYS A 318 10.53 17.55 -30.56
C LYS A 318 11.17 17.27 -29.21
N GLY A 319 12.45 16.93 -29.22
CA GLY A 319 13.22 16.65 -28.00
C GLY A 319 13.21 15.16 -27.61
N PRO A 320 13.85 14.81 -26.48
CA PRO A 320 13.88 13.44 -25.97
C PRO A 320 12.53 13.01 -25.39
N ASP A 321 12.40 11.72 -25.10
CA ASP A 321 11.28 11.21 -24.29
C ASP A 321 11.28 11.85 -22.89
N ARG A 322 10.10 11.96 -22.28
CA ARG A 322 9.93 12.52 -20.94
C ARG A 322 9.12 11.60 -20.05
N GLU A 323 9.48 11.55 -18.78
CA GLU A 323 8.66 10.97 -17.74
C GLU A 323 7.35 11.75 -17.55
N PHE A 324 6.24 11.02 -17.52
CA PHE A 324 4.92 11.58 -17.27
C PHE A 324 4.14 10.65 -16.34
N TYR A 325 3.16 11.23 -15.65
CA TYR A 325 2.33 10.50 -14.68
C TYR A 325 0.94 10.14 -15.21
N LEU A 326 0.64 10.53 -16.45
CA LEU A 326 -0.53 10.07 -17.19
C LEU A 326 -0.11 9.39 -18.49
N PRO A 327 -0.89 8.42 -18.99
CA PRO A 327 -0.67 7.81 -20.28
C PRO A 327 -1.26 8.68 -21.42
N ILE A 328 -1.03 9.99 -21.41
CA ILE A 328 -1.56 10.93 -22.41
C ILE A 328 -0.43 11.84 -22.89
N ASN A 329 -0.24 11.89 -24.21
CA ASN A 329 0.75 12.75 -24.84
C ASN A 329 0.12 14.11 -25.19
N MET A 330 0.48 15.14 -24.43
CA MET A 330 -0.04 16.51 -24.56
C MET A 330 0.68 17.36 -25.62
N ASP A 331 1.78 16.85 -26.19
CA ASP A 331 2.60 17.58 -27.15
C ASP A 331 2.15 17.41 -28.60
N ILE A 332 1.42 16.33 -28.87
CA ILE A 332 0.83 16.05 -30.19
C ILE A 332 -0.57 16.67 -30.28
N ASP A 333 -1.34 16.62 -29.19
CA ASP A 333 -2.70 17.13 -29.11
C ASP A 333 -2.87 17.94 -27.83
N GLN A 334 -3.35 19.18 -27.96
CA GLN A 334 -3.60 20.07 -26.82
C GLN A 334 -4.80 19.60 -26.00
N LEU A 335 -5.68 18.76 -26.57
CA LEU A 335 -6.78 18.15 -25.86
C LEU A 335 -6.35 16.80 -25.30
N PRO A 336 -6.42 16.59 -23.96
CA PRO A 336 -6.12 15.32 -23.33
C PRO A 336 -7.23 14.30 -23.63
N PHE A 337 -7.24 13.72 -24.83
CA PHE A 337 -8.22 12.73 -25.24
C PHE A 337 -7.55 11.43 -25.68
N ILE A 338 -7.93 10.32 -25.04
CA ILE A 338 -7.47 8.99 -25.43
C ILE A 338 -8.22 8.57 -26.69
N ARG A 339 -7.53 8.55 -27.83
CA ARG A 339 -8.08 8.11 -29.12
C ARG A 339 -7.94 6.59 -29.29
N PRO A 340 -8.84 5.94 -30.04
CA PRO A 340 -8.61 4.58 -30.52
C PRO A 340 -7.26 4.47 -31.20
N SER A 341 -6.47 3.48 -30.82
CA SER A 341 -5.26 3.15 -31.57
C SER A 341 -5.65 2.70 -32.97
N GLY A 342 -5.13 3.37 -33.99
CA GLY A 342 -5.18 2.91 -35.39
C GLY A 342 -4.26 1.71 -35.67
N PHE A 343 -3.53 1.23 -34.66
CA PHE A 343 -2.56 0.13 -34.75
C PHE A 343 -2.95 -1.05 -33.85
N PRO A 344 -2.49 -2.28 -34.18
CA PRO A 344 -2.77 -3.49 -33.41
C PRO A 344 -1.99 -3.52 -32.08
N ILE A 345 -2.47 -2.77 -31.11
CA ILE A 345 -1.95 -2.68 -29.72
C ILE A 345 -1.84 -4.04 -29.00
N THR A 346 -2.67 -5.02 -29.38
CA THR A 346 -2.61 -6.37 -28.79
C THR A 346 -1.32 -7.11 -29.14
N THR A 347 -0.69 -6.80 -30.27
CA THR A 347 0.62 -7.35 -30.65
C THR A 347 1.78 -6.43 -30.26
N MET A 348 1.57 -5.11 -30.28
CA MET A 348 2.61 -4.14 -29.90
C MET A 348 2.76 -3.94 -28.38
N ASN A 349 1.78 -4.38 -27.58
CA ASN A 349 1.72 -4.29 -26.13
C ASN A 349 1.69 -2.85 -25.55
N HIS A 350 1.72 -1.82 -26.40
CA HIS A 350 1.52 -0.42 -26.06
C HIS A 350 1.07 0.38 -27.30
N PRO A 351 0.36 1.51 -27.14
CA PRO A 351 0.08 2.42 -28.25
C PRO A 351 1.32 3.23 -28.66
N PRO A 352 1.36 3.79 -29.88
CA PRO A 352 2.45 4.68 -30.29
C PRO A 352 2.65 5.85 -29.32
N PHE A 353 3.91 6.27 -29.16
CA PHE A 353 4.34 7.44 -28.36
C PHE A 353 4.07 7.38 -26.85
N ILE A 354 3.52 6.30 -26.32
CA ILE A 354 3.35 6.09 -24.87
C ILE A 354 3.94 4.73 -24.52
N ARG A 355 4.87 4.72 -23.58
CA ARG A 355 5.51 3.52 -23.05
C ARG A 355 5.49 3.55 -21.53
N MET A 356 5.68 2.39 -20.91
CA MET A 356 5.95 2.29 -19.48
C MET A 356 7.39 1.82 -19.27
N GLU A 357 8.12 2.54 -18.44
CA GLU A 357 9.44 2.12 -18.01
C GLU A 357 9.32 1.35 -16.69
N GLY A 358 9.34 0.02 -16.78
CA GLY A 358 9.23 -0.85 -15.62
C GLY A 358 10.51 -0.81 -14.77
N HIS A 359 10.43 -0.24 -13.58
CA HIS A 359 11.56 -0.23 -12.62
C HIS A 359 11.46 -1.35 -11.58
N SER A 360 10.39 -2.16 -11.62
CA SER A 360 10.16 -3.26 -10.70
C SER A 360 11.23 -4.35 -10.77
N ILE A 361 11.43 -5.07 -9.66
CA ILE A 361 12.30 -6.25 -9.58
C ILE A 361 11.46 -7.51 -9.87
N PRO A 362 11.81 -8.36 -10.84
CA PRO A 362 11.04 -9.57 -11.16
C PRO A 362 11.04 -10.57 -9.98
N PRO A 363 10.20 -11.64 -10.02
CA PRO A 363 10.19 -12.66 -8.97
C PRO A 363 11.58 -13.23 -8.72
N LEU A 364 11.99 -13.27 -7.45
CA LEU A 364 13.32 -13.73 -7.02
C LEU A 364 14.52 -12.95 -7.59
N GLY A 365 14.27 -11.79 -8.23
CA GLY A 365 15.29 -10.93 -8.79
C GLY A 365 15.95 -10.02 -7.76
N GLU A 366 16.97 -9.30 -8.21
CA GLU A 366 17.73 -8.35 -7.39
C GLU A 366 18.20 -7.13 -8.20
N ARG A 367 18.40 -5.98 -7.53
CA ARG A 367 19.00 -4.77 -8.11
C ARG A 367 19.96 -4.12 -7.11
N ASN A 368 21.03 -3.52 -7.63
CA ASN A 368 21.96 -2.71 -6.83
C ASN A 368 21.51 -1.26 -6.76
N ALA A 369 21.36 -0.74 -5.54
CA ALA A 369 21.25 0.69 -5.26
C ALA A 369 22.64 1.25 -4.97
N LYS A 370 23.20 2.04 -5.90
CA LYS A 370 24.59 2.49 -5.87
C LYS A 370 24.68 3.94 -5.43
N TYR A 371 25.64 4.23 -4.56
CA TYR A 371 25.83 5.54 -3.96
C TYR A 371 27.29 5.97 -3.98
N LYS A 372 27.47 7.28 -4.07
CA LYS A 372 28.73 8.00 -4.00
C LYS A 372 28.56 9.21 -3.11
N VAL A 373 29.32 9.25 -2.01
CA VAL A 373 29.43 10.42 -1.14
C VAL A 373 30.73 11.15 -1.46
N PRO A 374 30.68 12.44 -1.83
CA PRO A 374 31.87 13.23 -2.08
C PRO A 374 32.82 13.28 -0.87
N GLY A 375 34.12 13.08 -1.09
CA GLY A 375 35.15 13.03 -0.05
C GLY A 375 35.24 14.30 0.82
N LYS A 376 34.70 15.43 0.35
CA LYS A 376 34.56 16.66 1.15
C LYS A 376 33.78 16.46 2.45
N TYR A 377 32.87 15.48 2.50
CA TYR A 377 32.10 15.10 3.68
C TYR A 377 32.88 14.15 4.60
N LEU A 378 33.94 13.49 4.11
CA LEU A 378 34.71 12.48 4.83
C LEU A 378 36.10 12.99 5.26
N LYS A 379 36.25 14.27 5.58
CA LYS A 379 37.56 14.84 5.99
C LYS A 379 37.97 14.47 7.41
N LYS A 380 36.99 14.39 8.33
CA LYS A 380 37.28 14.10 9.73
C LYS A 380 37.54 12.61 9.90
N LYS A 381 38.67 12.23 10.48
CA LYS A 381 38.91 10.82 10.84
C LYS A 381 38.00 10.41 11.99
N GLY A 382 37.57 9.16 12.02
CA GLY A 382 36.74 8.62 13.09
C GLY A 382 35.60 7.74 12.62
N ARG A 383 34.65 7.50 13.52
CA ARG A 383 33.49 6.65 13.27
C ARG A 383 32.40 7.42 12.54
N TYR A 384 31.99 6.90 11.39
CA TYR A 384 30.83 7.35 10.62
C TYR A 384 29.73 6.31 10.73
N ARG A 385 28.48 6.72 10.49
CA ARG A 385 27.31 5.85 10.49
C ARG A 385 26.52 6.00 9.20
N LEU A 386 26.35 4.91 8.47
CA LEU A 386 25.38 4.81 7.37
C LEU A 386 24.08 4.24 7.92
N SER A 387 23.02 5.04 7.91
CA SER A 387 21.66 4.60 8.24
C SER A 387 20.89 4.37 6.95
N VAL A 388 20.12 3.29 6.89
CA VAL A 388 19.34 2.92 5.71
C VAL A 388 17.97 2.42 6.09
N ARG A 389 16.99 2.72 5.24
CA ARG A 389 15.65 2.15 5.28
C ARG A 389 15.06 2.07 3.88
N MET A 390 14.33 1.01 3.61
CA MET A 390 13.40 0.98 2.49
C MET A 390 12.10 1.68 2.92
N ARG A 391 11.46 2.37 1.99
CA ARG A 391 10.22 3.10 2.23
C ARG A 391 9.20 2.77 1.15
N SER A 392 7.92 2.73 1.51
CA SER A 392 6.84 2.43 0.57
C SER A 392 5.60 3.28 0.83
N ARG A 393 5.01 3.78 -0.26
CA ARG A 393 3.70 4.44 -0.27
C ARG A 393 2.90 4.09 -1.52
N SER A 394 1.58 4.14 -1.40
CA SER A 394 0.67 3.76 -2.48
C SER A 394 0.66 4.77 -3.61
N GLU A 395 0.61 6.07 -3.28
CA GLU A 395 0.46 7.14 -4.27
C GLU A 395 1.55 8.21 -4.09
N PRO A 396 2.19 8.70 -5.16
CA PRO A 396 3.02 9.90 -5.10
C PRO A 396 2.19 11.16 -4.81
N ILE A 397 2.76 12.11 -4.07
CA ILE A 397 2.04 13.33 -3.67
C ILE A 397 1.77 14.24 -4.87
N TYR A 398 2.70 14.36 -5.81
CA TYR A 398 2.47 15.11 -7.05
C TYR A 398 1.24 14.59 -7.83
N PHE A 399 0.99 13.28 -7.81
CA PHE A 399 -0.14 12.69 -8.52
C PHE A 399 -1.45 12.91 -7.76
N MET A 400 -1.42 12.78 -6.44
CA MET A 400 -2.56 13.12 -5.59
C MET A 400 -3.00 14.57 -5.80
N ARG A 401 -2.05 15.51 -5.81
CA ARG A 401 -2.31 16.93 -6.07
C ARG A 401 -2.92 17.15 -7.45
N PHE A 402 -2.38 16.47 -8.47
CA PHE A 402 -2.95 16.51 -9.81
C PHE A 402 -4.42 16.05 -9.84
N CYS A 403 -4.79 15.03 -9.07
CA CYS A 403 -6.15 14.54 -8.93
C CYS A 403 -7.05 15.40 -8.03
N GLY A 404 -6.57 16.53 -7.50
CA GLY A 404 -7.31 17.40 -6.60
C GLY A 404 -7.49 16.83 -5.20
N ALA A 405 -6.54 16.01 -4.73
CA ALA A 405 -6.52 15.55 -3.35
C ALA A 405 -6.47 16.73 -2.38
N THR A 406 -7.07 16.55 -1.20
CA THR A 406 -7.04 17.57 -0.15
C THR A 406 -5.71 17.53 0.61
N PRO A 407 -5.31 18.62 1.29
CA PRO A 407 -4.13 18.60 2.16
C PRO A 407 -4.17 17.49 3.23
N GLU A 408 -5.35 17.12 3.69
CA GLU A 408 -5.52 16.01 4.65
C GLU A 408 -5.25 14.65 4.00
N MET A 409 -5.69 14.44 2.75
CA MET A 409 -5.38 13.21 2.01
C MET A 409 -3.87 13.07 1.76
N GLU A 410 -3.20 14.17 1.38
CA GLU A 410 -1.75 14.20 1.20
C GLU A 410 -0.99 13.92 2.50
N ARG A 411 -1.44 14.53 3.61
CA ARG A 411 -0.91 14.26 4.95
C ARG A 411 -1.10 12.80 5.35
N ALA A 412 -2.31 12.26 5.17
CA ALA A 412 -2.61 10.87 5.48
C ALA A 412 -1.76 9.89 4.64
N MET A 413 -1.51 10.19 3.37
CA MET A 413 -0.62 9.38 2.53
C MET A 413 0.82 9.38 3.06
N ASN A 414 1.36 10.55 3.42
CA ASN A 414 2.69 10.67 4.01
C ASN A 414 2.80 10.00 5.40
N ASP A 415 1.81 10.18 6.26
CA ASP A 415 1.71 9.49 7.57
C ASP A 415 1.64 7.96 7.40
N SER A 416 1.19 7.48 6.24
CA SER A 416 1.04 6.06 5.95
C SER A 416 2.26 5.40 5.32
N ILE A 417 3.34 6.17 5.07
CA ILE A 417 4.61 5.63 4.58
C ILE A 417 5.06 4.54 5.55
N VAL A 418 5.33 3.36 5.01
CA VAL A 418 5.91 2.26 5.78
C VAL A 418 7.41 2.22 5.53
N ASP A 419 8.17 2.35 6.61
CA ASP A 419 9.60 2.09 6.62
C ASP A 419 9.80 0.59 6.96
N PHE A 420 10.79 -0.05 6.32
CA PHE A 420 11.13 -1.47 6.48
C PHE A 420 12.60 -1.72 6.12
N HIS A 421 13.16 -2.84 6.56
CA HIS A 421 14.61 -3.12 6.51
C HIS A 421 15.45 -1.99 7.10
N GLU A 422 15.03 -1.45 8.26
CA GLU A 422 15.70 -0.33 8.92
C GLU A 422 16.92 -0.81 9.70
N TYR A 423 18.11 -0.30 9.36
CA TYR A 423 19.32 -0.56 10.15
C TYR A 423 20.40 0.50 9.90
N ALA A 424 21.45 0.45 10.70
CA ALA A 424 22.62 1.30 10.51
C ALA A 424 23.91 0.50 10.65
N VAL A 425 24.93 0.90 9.89
CA VAL A 425 26.26 0.30 9.94
C VAL A 425 27.29 1.39 10.23
N ASP A 426 28.04 1.17 11.31
CA ASP A 426 29.17 2.02 11.69
C ASP A 426 30.42 1.56 10.92
N PHE A 427 31.21 2.52 10.43
CA PHE A 427 32.49 2.27 9.79
C PHE A 427 33.50 3.37 10.16
N TYR A 428 34.79 3.09 9.98
CA TYR A 428 35.86 4.02 10.35
C TYR A 428 36.56 4.57 9.13
N VAL A 429 36.67 5.89 9.07
CA VAL A 429 37.46 6.60 8.06
C VAL A 429 38.83 6.90 8.66
N ARG A 430 39.88 6.42 7.98
CA ARG A 430 41.28 6.49 8.44
C ARG A 430 42.02 7.75 8.01
#